data_AF-A0A3C1DJB0-F1
#
_entry.id   AF-A0A3C1DJB0-F1
#
_cell.length_a   1.000
_cell.length_b   1.000
_cell.length_c   1.000
_cell.angle_alpha   90.00
_cell.angle_beta   90.00
_cell.angle_gamma   90.00
#
_symmetry.space_group_name_H-M   'P 1'
#
loop_
_entity.id
_entity.type
_entity.pdbx_description
1 polymer ?
#
loop_
_entity_poly.entity_id
_entity_poly.type
_entity_poly.pdbx_seq_one_letter_code
_entity_poly.pdbx_strand_id
1 'polypeptide(L)'
;MIISMSLTEGTPDSSVASKQKVAKILMWISYALGAVGIYFGFSGGASNFGIFCLLAVGGPTVAGFIRHFFLWQGDAARLGFETQDPSWMWEVAFANLAIAVAAIVTVALNWGIKAQATVVLVMGVYMLGAALVHAMSWKNKSAEDRNSPIVHIAVPVVYAAILLGLAFTNV
;
A
#
# COMPACT_ATOMS: atom_id res chain seq x y z
N MET A 1 4.15 -49.87 -0.27
CA MET A 1 3.46 -49.17 -1.37
C MET A 1 2.68 -48.03 -0.74
N ILE A 2 3.28 -46.84 -0.62
CA ILE A 2 2.58 -45.64 -0.13
C ILE A 2 2.41 -44.75 -1.37
N ILE A 3 1.15 -44.42 -1.63
CA ILE A 3 0.67 -43.77 -2.84
C ILE A 3 1.26 -42.34 -2.90
N SER A 4 2.02 -42.07 -3.95
CA SER A 4 2.37 -40.72 -4.38
C SER A 4 1.09 -39.98 -4.74
N MET A 5 0.65 -39.07 -3.88
CA MET A 5 -0.35 -38.07 -4.27
C MET A 5 0.37 -37.03 -5.11
N SER A 6 0.24 -37.18 -6.43
CA SER A 6 0.47 -36.11 -7.39
C SER A 6 -0.39 -34.91 -6.98
N LEU A 7 0.26 -33.84 -6.53
CA LEU A 7 -0.35 -32.52 -6.44
C LEU A 7 -0.74 -32.16 -7.86
N THR A 8 -2.03 -32.28 -8.17
CA THR A 8 -2.59 -31.64 -9.34
C THR A 8 -2.38 -30.15 -9.12
N GLU A 9 -1.63 -29.51 -10.01
CA GLU A 9 -1.56 -28.05 -10.13
C GLU A 9 -2.98 -27.56 -10.43
N GLY A 10 -3.76 -27.35 -9.36
CA GLY A 10 -5.10 -26.82 -9.46
C GLY A 10 -5.01 -25.41 -9.99
N THR A 11 -5.66 -25.16 -11.12
CA THR A 11 -5.94 -23.81 -11.61
C THR A 11 -6.41 -22.96 -10.44
N PRO A 12 -5.89 -21.73 -10.25
CA PRO A 12 -6.29 -20.87 -9.15
C PRO A 12 -7.81 -20.80 -9.09
N ASP A 13 -8.39 -20.96 -7.90
CA ASP A 13 -9.82 -20.77 -7.69
C ASP A 13 -10.24 -19.48 -8.41
N SER A 14 -11.20 -19.59 -9.33
CA SER A 14 -11.72 -18.47 -10.13
C SER A 14 -12.11 -17.25 -9.28
N SER A 15 -12.45 -17.48 -8.00
CA SER A 15 -12.71 -16.43 -7.01
C SER A 15 -11.44 -15.63 -6.66
N VAL A 16 -10.30 -16.29 -6.46
CA VAL A 16 -9.01 -15.67 -6.14
C VAL A 16 -8.48 -14.89 -7.34
N ALA A 17 -8.57 -15.47 -8.54
CA ALA A 17 -8.17 -14.78 -9.78
C ALA A 17 -8.99 -13.51 -10.02
N SER A 18 -10.30 -13.55 -9.75
CA SER A 18 -11.16 -12.36 -9.82
C SER A 18 -10.78 -11.31 -8.78
N LYS A 19 -10.58 -11.70 -7.52
CA LYS A 19 -10.12 -10.80 -6.45
C LYS A 19 -8.77 -10.16 -6.78
N GLN A 20 -7.84 -10.92 -7.35
CA GLN A 20 -6.52 -10.41 -7.77
C GLN A 20 -6.65 -9.34 -8.86
N LYS A 21 -7.55 -9.53 -9.84
CA LYS A 21 -7.82 -8.51 -10.88
C LYS A 21 -8.34 -7.21 -10.25
N VAL A 22 -9.31 -7.30 -9.35
CA VAL A 22 -9.85 -6.12 -8.65
C VAL A 22 -8.77 -5.45 -7.79
N ALA A 23 -7.96 -6.23 -7.08
CA ALA A 23 -6.85 -5.70 -6.28
C ALA A 23 -5.82 -4.95 -7.15
N LYS A 24 -5.50 -5.45 -8.36
CA LYS A 24 -4.64 -4.75 -9.32
C LYS A 24 -5.24 -3.42 -9.78
N ILE A 25 -6.54 -3.36 -10.05
CA ILE A 25 -7.23 -2.11 -10.42
C ILE A 25 -7.15 -1.10 -9.26
N LEU A 26 -7.45 -1.54 -8.03
CA LEU A 26 -7.32 -0.68 -6.86
C LEU A 26 -5.88 -0.20 -6.65
N MET A 27 -4.87 -1.01 -6.97
CA MET A 27 -3.46 -0.58 -6.92
C MET A 27 -3.20 0.56 -7.89
N TRP A 28 -3.67 0.45 -9.13
CA TRP A 28 -3.56 1.53 -10.11
C TRP A 28 -4.30 2.79 -9.68
N ILE A 29 -5.47 2.66 -9.06
CA ILE A 29 -6.19 3.79 -8.45
C ILE A 29 -5.33 4.43 -7.35
N SER A 30 -4.72 3.65 -6.46
CA SER A 30 -3.80 4.18 -5.45
C SER A 30 -2.64 4.96 -6.08
N TYR A 31 -2.05 4.46 -7.16
CA TYR A 31 -0.97 5.17 -7.86
C TYR A 31 -1.43 6.47 -8.50
N ALA A 32 -2.60 6.46 -9.15
CA ALA A 32 -3.17 7.66 -9.75
C ALA A 32 -3.47 8.73 -8.69
N LEU A 33 -4.14 8.35 -7.59
CA LEU A 33 -4.42 9.25 -6.46
C LEU A 33 -3.11 9.78 -5.87
N GLY A 34 -2.14 8.90 -5.63
CA GLY A 34 -0.82 9.26 -5.11
C GLY A 34 -0.10 10.28 -5.98
N ALA A 35 -0.07 10.05 -7.29
CA ALA A 35 0.56 10.96 -8.26
C ALA A 35 -0.14 12.33 -8.31
N VAL A 36 -1.47 12.36 -8.34
CA VAL A 36 -2.26 13.61 -8.33
C VAL A 36 -2.03 14.37 -7.03
N GLY A 37 -2.04 13.69 -5.88
CA GLY A 37 -1.76 14.31 -4.59
C GLY A 37 -0.35 14.91 -4.53
N ILE A 38 0.66 14.17 -4.99
CA ILE A 38 2.04 14.66 -5.08
C ILE A 38 2.13 15.92 -5.94
N TYR A 39 1.44 15.94 -7.09
CA TYR A 39 1.39 17.14 -7.94
C TYR A 39 0.87 18.37 -7.16
N PHE A 40 -0.19 18.21 -6.36
CA PHE A 40 -0.71 19.30 -5.52
C PHE A 40 0.27 19.71 -4.41
N GLY A 41 1.00 18.75 -3.84
CA GLY A 41 2.04 19.01 -2.85
C GLY A 41 3.19 19.87 -3.39
N PHE A 42 3.59 19.69 -4.66
CA PHE A 42 4.61 20.51 -5.31
C PHE A 42 4.07 21.84 -5.86
N SER A 43 2.88 21.86 -6.44
CA SER A 43 2.36 23.02 -7.17
C SER A 43 1.77 24.12 -6.29
N GLY A 44 1.25 23.80 -5.11
CA GLY A 44 0.57 24.78 -4.24
C GLY A 44 1.13 24.92 -2.83
N GLY A 45 2.19 24.20 -2.48
CA GLY A 45 2.80 24.24 -1.15
C GLY A 45 1.76 24.11 -0.03
N ALA A 46 1.82 25.00 0.96
CA ALA A 46 0.93 24.98 2.13
C ALA A 46 -0.57 25.10 1.79
N SER A 47 -0.93 25.87 0.74
CA SER A 47 -2.33 26.12 0.37
C SER A 47 -3.05 24.87 -0.14
N ASN A 48 -2.31 23.95 -0.78
CA ASN A 48 -2.84 22.70 -1.31
C ASN A 48 -2.51 21.49 -0.43
N PHE A 49 -1.94 21.71 0.76
CA PHE A 49 -1.43 20.61 1.60
C PHE A 49 -2.54 19.64 2.04
N GLY A 50 -3.75 20.14 2.31
CA GLY A 50 -4.90 19.28 2.63
C GLY A 50 -5.28 18.36 1.47
N ILE A 51 -5.27 18.85 0.22
CA ILE A 51 -5.53 18.04 -0.97
C ILE A 51 -4.41 17.01 -1.18
N PHE A 52 -3.16 17.43 -1.00
CA PHE A 52 -2.01 16.53 -1.00
C PHE A 52 -2.18 15.41 0.05
N CYS A 53 -2.52 15.75 1.29
CA CYS A 53 -2.72 14.78 2.36
C CYS A 53 -3.87 13.80 2.03
N LEU A 54 -4.99 14.29 1.52
CA LEU A 54 -6.11 13.43 1.14
C LEU A 54 -5.77 12.50 -0.03
N LEU A 55 -5.15 13.01 -1.10
CA LEU A 55 -4.94 12.23 -2.33
C LEU A 55 -3.66 11.40 -2.31
N ALA A 56 -2.61 11.86 -1.64
CA ALA A 56 -1.35 11.12 -1.51
C ALA A 56 -1.24 10.29 -0.22
N VAL A 57 -2.19 10.38 0.70
CA VAL A 57 -2.20 9.52 1.90
C VAL A 57 -3.56 8.88 2.08
N GLY A 58 -4.61 9.68 2.27
CA GLY A 58 -5.97 9.16 2.54
C GLY A 58 -6.49 8.18 1.49
N GLY A 59 -6.55 8.60 0.23
CA GLY A 59 -7.07 7.80 -0.88
C GLY A 59 -6.33 6.47 -1.09
N PRO A 60 -4.99 6.47 -1.24
CA PRO A 60 -4.19 5.25 -1.36
C PRO A 60 -4.36 4.29 -0.19
N THR A 61 -4.50 4.81 1.04
CA THR A 61 -4.67 3.97 2.24
C THR A 61 -6.10 3.44 2.39
N VAL A 62 -7.15 4.18 1.97
CA VAL A 62 -8.50 3.61 1.83
C VAL A 62 -8.50 2.45 0.85
N ALA A 63 -7.90 2.63 -0.33
CA ALA A 63 -7.77 1.57 -1.32
C ALA A 63 -6.92 0.40 -0.80
N GLY A 64 -5.87 0.69 -0.01
CA GLY A 64 -5.06 -0.32 0.70
C GLY A 64 -5.89 -1.16 1.67
N PHE A 65 -6.69 -0.53 2.53
CA PHE A 65 -7.60 -1.22 3.44
C PHE A 65 -8.55 -2.16 2.67
N ILE A 66 -9.17 -1.68 1.59
CA ILE A 66 -10.10 -2.49 0.79
C ILE A 66 -9.38 -3.72 0.21
N ARG A 67 -8.18 -3.53 -0.35
CA ARG A 67 -7.38 -4.63 -0.91
C ARG A 67 -7.00 -5.65 0.15
N HIS A 68 -6.45 -5.19 1.27
CA HIS A 68 -5.88 -6.06 2.30
C HIS A 68 -6.93 -6.71 3.20
N PHE A 69 -8.13 -6.13 3.34
CA PHE A 69 -9.20 -6.70 4.16
C PHE A 69 -10.17 -7.55 3.35
N PHE A 70 -10.83 -6.97 2.34
CA PHE A 70 -11.89 -7.64 1.58
C PHE A 70 -11.36 -8.52 0.45
N LEU A 71 -10.24 -8.13 -0.17
CA LEU A 71 -9.65 -8.83 -1.32
C LEU A 71 -8.38 -9.59 -0.96
N TRP A 72 -8.18 -9.89 0.33
CA TRP A 72 -6.90 -10.33 0.89
C TRP A 72 -6.29 -11.53 0.16
N GLN A 73 -7.07 -12.55 -0.22
CA GLN A 73 -6.55 -13.70 -0.98
C GLN A 73 -5.96 -13.30 -2.33
N GLY A 74 -6.68 -12.45 -3.06
CA GLY A 74 -6.24 -11.98 -4.37
C GLY A 74 -5.07 -11.00 -4.26
N ASP A 75 -5.04 -10.17 -3.22
CA ASP A 75 -3.95 -9.23 -3.00
C ASP A 75 -2.68 -9.94 -2.50
N ALA A 76 -2.80 -10.96 -1.67
CA ALA A 76 -1.71 -11.85 -1.27
C ALA A 76 -1.09 -12.54 -2.51
N ALA A 77 -1.93 -13.07 -3.40
CA ALA A 77 -1.48 -13.65 -4.67
C ALA A 77 -0.83 -12.62 -5.61
N ARG A 78 -1.27 -11.36 -5.58
CA ARG A 78 -0.60 -10.26 -6.32
C ARG A 78 0.79 -9.96 -5.77
N LEU A 79 1.00 -10.12 -4.46
CA LEU A 79 2.25 -9.82 -3.77
C LEU A 79 3.19 -11.03 -3.66
N GLY A 80 2.72 -12.23 -4.01
CA GLY A 80 3.46 -13.48 -3.79
C GLY A 80 3.63 -13.78 -2.30
N PHE A 81 2.58 -13.49 -1.51
CA PHE A 81 2.44 -13.68 -0.07
C PHE A 81 1.22 -14.55 0.27
N GLU A 82 0.90 -15.52 -0.60
CA GLU A 82 -0.20 -16.45 -0.40
C GLU A 82 -0.10 -17.13 0.97
N THR A 83 -1.21 -17.10 1.71
CA THR A 83 -1.33 -17.67 3.06
C THR A 83 -2.76 -18.16 3.25
N GLN A 84 -2.94 -19.15 4.14
CA GLN A 84 -4.28 -19.59 4.55
C GLN A 84 -4.83 -18.73 5.69
N ASP A 85 -3.95 -18.10 6.48
CA ASP A 85 -4.31 -17.23 7.60
C ASP A 85 -4.31 -15.76 7.14
N PRO A 86 -5.46 -15.05 7.22
CA PRO A 86 -5.55 -13.65 6.82
C PRO A 86 -4.98 -12.66 7.83
N SER A 87 -4.57 -13.08 9.02
CA SER A 87 -4.26 -12.19 10.15
C SER A 87 -3.25 -11.09 9.78
N TRP A 88 -2.15 -11.44 9.13
CA TRP A 88 -1.16 -10.45 8.67
C TRP A 88 -1.73 -9.46 7.65
N MET A 89 -2.53 -9.93 6.70
CA MET A 89 -3.17 -9.06 5.72
C MET A 89 -4.16 -8.11 6.40
N TRP A 90 -4.90 -8.58 7.40
CA TRP A 90 -5.82 -7.74 8.16
C TRP A 90 -5.11 -6.73 9.05
N GLU A 91 -4.00 -7.06 9.67
CA GLU A 91 -3.15 -6.09 10.39
C GLU A 91 -2.71 -4.95 9.47
N VAL A 92 -2.20 -5.29 8.29
CA VAL A 92 -1.82 -4.31 7.24
C VAL A 92 -3.04 -3.50 6.81
N ALA A 93 -4.22 -4.12 6.70
CA ALA A 93 -5.45 -3.43 6.35
C ALA A 93 -5.88 -2.40 7.41
N PHE A 94 -5.85 -2.78 8.69
CA PHE A 94 -6.22 -1.88 9.78
C PHE A 94 -5.21 -0.74 9.96
N ALA A 95 -3.92 -0.97 9.72
CA ALA A 95 -2.93 0.09 9.66
C ALA A 95 -3.26 1.12 8.57
N ASN A 96 -3.63 0.64 7.37
CA ASN A 96 -4.10 1.51 6.28
C ASN A 96 -5.37 2.28 6.67
N LEU A 97 -6.35 1.61 7.28
CA LEU A 97 -7.58 2.27 7.73
C LEU A 97 -7.30 3.37 8.76
N ALA A 98 -6.41 3.12 9.72
CA ALA A 98 -6.04 4.10 10.74
C ALA A 98 -5.39 5.35 10.11
N ILE A 99 -4.46 5.15 9.16
CA ILE A 99 -3.82 6.26 8.43
C ILE A 99 -4.86 7.03 7.59
N ALA A 100 -5.76 6.32 6.91
CA ALA A 100 -6.83 6.93 6.12
C ALA A 100 -7.75 7.82 6.98
N VAL A 101 -8.20 7.29 8.12
CA VAL A 101 -9.05 8.02 9.07
C VAL A 101 -8.32 9.27 9.58
N ALA A 102 -7.05 9.14 9.97
CA ALA A 102 -6.26 10.28 10.42
C ALA A 102 -6.11 11.36 9.34
N ALA A 103 -5.82 10.98 8.09
CA ALA A 103 -5.71 11.91 6.97
C ALA A 103 -7.04 12.63 6.70
N ILE A 104 -8.16 11.90 6.68
CA ILE A 104 -9.48 12.47 6.46
C ILE A 104 -9.87 13.42 7.59
N VAL A 105 -9.71 12.99 8.85
CA VAL A 105 -10.10 13.78 10.03
C VAL A 105 -9.28 15.05 10.15
N THR A 106 -7.96 14.98 9.99
CA THR A 106 -7.08 16.15 10.10
C THR A 106 -7.41 17.23 9.05
N VAL A 107 -7.88 16.83 7.88
CA VAL A 107 -8.31 17.76 6.82
C VAL A 107 -9.75 18.23 7.03
N ALA A 108 -10.70 17.31 7.23
CA ALA A 108 -12.12 17.62 7.36
C ALA A 108 -12.43 18.49 8.59
N LEU A 109 -11.70 18.31 9.68
CA LEU A 109 -11.86 19.10 10.91
C LEU A 109 -10.88 20.28 10.99
N ASN A 110 -10.12 20.53 9.92
CA ASN A 110 -9.16 21.64 9.82
C ASN A 110 -8.18 21.73 11.01
N TRP A 111 -7.55 20.61 11.40
CA TRP A 111 -6.56 20.56 12.50
C TRP A 111 -5.23 21.25 12.16
N GLY A 112 -5.13 21.85 10.97
CA GLY A 112 -3.96 22.59 10.51
C GLY A 112 -2.88 21.73 9.85
N ILE A 113 -1.97 22.42 9.17
CA ILE A 113 -0.96 21.80 8.30
C ILE A 113 0.01 20.89 9.05
N LYS A 114 0.36 21.24 10.30
CA LYS A 114 1.26 20.44 11.14
C LYS A 114 0.66 19.07 11.49
N ALA A 115 -0.64 19.01 11.76
CA ALA A 115 -1.34 17.75 12.02
C ALA A 115 -1.38 16.88 10.77
N GLN A 116 -1.71 17.47 9.62
CA GLN A 116 -1.73 16.79 8.32
C GLN A 116 -0.33 16.26 7.95
N ALA A 117 0.72 17.06 8.16
CA ALA A 117 2.09 16.66 7.87
C ALA A 117 2.59 15.54 8.79
N THR A 118 2.12 15.51 10.04
CA THR A 118 2.38 14.38 10.94
C THR A 118 1.81 13.07 10.37
N VAL A 119 0.59 13.11 9.81
CA VAL A 119 0.00 11.93 9.14
C VAL A 119 0.79 11.54 7.88
N VAL A 120 1.23 12.52 7.08
CA VAL A 120 2.09 12.27 5.90
C VAL A 120 3.41 11.63 6.32
N LEU A 121 4.02 12.08 7.42
CA LEU A 121 5.24 11.50 7.97
C LEU A 121 5.01 10.04 8.39
N VAL A 122 3.92 9.75 9.11
CA VAL A 122 3.55 8.38 9.48
C VAL A 122 3.42 7.50 8.24
N MET A 123 2.78 7.99 7.17
CA MET A 123 2.67 7.27 5.90
C MET A 123 4.05 7.04 5.25
N GLY A 124 4.93 8.04 5.26
CA GLY A 124 6.30 7.90 4.76
C GLY A 124 7.06 6.79 5.48
N VAL A 125 7.02 6.77 6.82
CA VAL A 125 7.65 5.72 7.64
C VAL A 125 7.02 4.36 7.38
N TYR A 126 5.69 4.30 7.30
CA TYR A 126 4.96 3.07 6.97
C TYR A 126 5.42 2.47 5.63
N MET A 127 5.62 3.30 4.61
CA MET A 127 6.08 2.85 3.29
C MET A 127 7.53 2.35 3.28
N LEU A 128 8.40 2.94 4.11
CA LEU A 128 9.74 2.39 4.33
C LEU A 128 9.69 1.01 5.02
N GLY A 129 8.80 0.84 6.00
CA GLY A 129 8.55 -0.45 6.63
C GLY A 129 8.05 -1.50 5.62
N ALA A 130 7.11 -1.13 4.75
CA ALA A 130 6.63 -2.00 3.68
C ALA A 130 7.74 -2.41 2.71
N ALA A 131 8.59 -1.45 2.28
CA ALA A 131 9.76 -1.75 1.45
C ALA A 131 10.71 -2.74 2.12
N LEU A 132 10.96 -2.58 3.43
CA LEU A 132 11.83 -3.46 4.19
C LEU A 132 11.27 -4.88 4.25
N VAL A 133 9.97 -5.05 4.51
CA VAL A 133 9.31 -6.37 4.51
C VAL A 133 9.45 -7.04 3.14
N HIS A 134 9.22 -6.29 2.05
CA HIS A 134 9.41 -6.81 0.70
C HIS A 134 10.87 -7.16 0.39
N ALA A 135 11.83 -6.38 0.86
CA ALA A 135 13.25 -6.67 0.70
C ALA A 135 13.69 -7.92 1.48
N MET A 136 13.21 -8.09 2.72
CA MET A 136 13.46 -9.27 3.53
C MET A 136 12.85 -10.51 2.90
N SER A 137 11.60 -10.43 2.44
CA SER A 137 10.97 -11.54 1.71
C SER A 137 11.74 -11.89 0.46
N TRP A 138 12.13 -10.89 -0.34
CA TRP A 138 12.86 -11.11 -1.57
C TRP A 138 14.16 -11.87 -1.36
N LYS A 139 14.92 -11.48 -0.32
CA LYS A 139 16.19 -12.14 0.04
C LYS A 139 15.99 -13.62 0.34
N ASN A 140 14.84 -14.00 0.89
CA ASN A 140 14.53 -15.37 1.29
C ASN A 140 13.91 -16.22 0.17
N LYS A 141 13.58 -15.65 -1.00
CA LYS A 141 13.09 -16.40 -2.17
C LYS A 141 14.24 -17.02 -2.99
N SER A 142 13.99 -18.19 -3.57
CA SER A 142 14.89 -18.87 -4.53
C SER A 142 15.14 -17.97 -5.75
N ALA A 143 16.27 -18.13 -6.45
CA ALA A 143 16.60 -17.27 -7.60
C ALA A 143 15.53 -17.30 -8.72
N GLU A 144 14.85 -18.43 -8.87
CA GLU A 144 13.80 -18.69 -9.86
C GLU A 144 12.47 -18.01 -9.49
N ASP A 145 12.21 -17.80 -8.19
CA ASP A 145 10.98 -17.18 -7.64
C ASP A 145 11.10 -15.66 -7.44
N ARG A 146 12.23 -15.05 -7.81
CA ARG A 146 12.51 -13.60 -7.63
C ARG A 146 11.88 -12.71 -8.70
N ASN A 147 10.76 -13.13 -9.29
CA ASN A 147 10.08 -12.35 -10.32
C ASN A 147 9.12 -11.30 -9.69
N SER A 148 9.49 -10.02 -9.84
CA SER A 148 8.76 -8.79 -9.42
C SER A 148 8.83 -8.19 -7.99
N PRO A 149 9.85 -8.43 -7.15
CA PRO A 149 9.99 -7.80 -5.82
C PRO A 149 10.57 -6.39 -5.87
N ILE A 150 11.39 -6.05 -6.88
CA ILE A 150 12.07 -4.74 -6.95
C ILE A 150 11.06 -3.61 -7.02
N VAL A 151 9.97 -3.76 -7.78
CA VAL A 151 8.93 -2.72 -7.87
C VAL A 151 8.26 -2.52 -6.51
N HIS A 152 8.00 -3.60 -5.76
CA HIS A 152 7.43 -3.55 -4.40
C HIS A 152 8.39 -3.01 -3.33
N ILE A 153 9.66 -2.79 -3.67
CA ILE A 153 10.67 -2.17 -2.80
C ILE A 153 10.91 -0.72 -3.25
N ALA A 154 11.22 -0.52 -4.53
CA ALA A 154 11.59 0.77 -5.09
C ALA A 154 10.44 1.78 -5.08
N VAL A 155 9.21 1.35 -5.44
CA VAL A 155 8.06 2.28 -5.46
C VAL A 155 7.77 2.81 -4.05
N PRO A 156 7.68 1.97 -2.99
CA PRO A 156 7.48 2.51 -1.65
C PRO A 156 8.63 3.38 -1.14
N VAL A 157 9.88 3.08 -1.48
CA VAL A 157 11.04 3.92 -1.11
C VAL A 157 10.95 5.30 -1.76
N VAL A 158 10.73 5.36 -3.08
CA VAL A 158 10.60 6.63 -3.80
C VAL A 158 9.40 7.41 -3.29
N TYR A 159 8.27 6.73 -3.08
CA TYR A 159 7.07 7.36 -2.55
C TYR A 159 7.30 7.93 -1.15
N ALA A 160 7.92 7.17 -0.25
CA ALA A 160 8.28 7.63 1.08
C ALA A 160 9.20 8.86 1.03
N ALA A 161 10.23 8.85 0.19
CA ALA A 161 11.15 9.98 0.05
C ALA A 161 10.42 11.27 -0.37
N ILE A 162 9.49 11.17 -1.33
CA ILE A 162 8.68 12.32 -1.77
C ILE A 162 7.76 12.79 -0.64
N LEU A 163 7.03 11.88 0.01
CA LEU A 163 6.11 12.23 1.10
C LEU A 163 6.85 12.91 2.26
N LEU A 164 7.98 12.35 2.69
CA LEU A 164 8.80 12.91 3.76
C LEU A 164 9.36 14.28 3.36
N GLY A 165 9.89 14.42 2.14
CA GLY A 165 10.38 15.70 1.63
C GLY A 165 9.29 16.78 1.69
N LEU A 166 8.12 16.51 1.10
CA LEU A 166 6.99 17.44 1.08
C LEU A 166 6.44 17.73 2.49
N ALA A 167 6.46 16.76 3.41
CA ALA A 167 6.04 16.96 4.79
C ALA A 167 6.97 17.91 5.57
N PHE A 168 8.25 18.01 5.21
CA PHE A 168 9.17 18.95 5.87
C PHE A 168 9.28 20.30 5.16
N THR A 169 9.08 20.36 3.85
CA THR A 169 9.25 21.61 3.08
C THR A 169 8.00 22.48 3.03
N ASN A 170 6.81 21.92 3.24
CA ASN A 170 5.54 22.64 3.08
C ASN A 170 4.85 23.01 4.40
N VAL A 171 5.47 22.74 5.56
CA VAL A 171 4.90 22.98 6.91
C VAL A 171 5.34 24.30 7.51
#